data_AF-A0A8B4IBZ8-F1
#
_entry.id   AF-A0A8B4IBZ8-F1
#
_cell.length_a   1.000
_cell.length_b   1.000
_cell.length_c   1.000
_cell.angle_alpha   90.00
_cell.angle_beta   90.00
_cell.angle_gamma   90.00
#
_symmetry.space_group_name_H-M   'P 1'
#
loop_
_entity.id
_entity.type
_entity.pdbx_description
1 polymer ?
#
loop_
_entity_poly.entity_id
_entity_poly.type
_entity_poly.pdbx_seq_one_letter_code
_entity_poly.pdbx_strand_id
1 'polypeptide(L)' 'MEYLVISLKEVMVVSYSTSAENGADVLQDSVALNFATVDVSYQPQKADGGKDGGPVKFGWNIRQNVKA' A
#
# COMPACT_ATOMS: atom_id res chain seq x y z
N MET A 1 3.98 -11.58 -10.62
CA MET A 1 4.60 -11.63 -9.28
C MET A 1 4.15 -10.40 -8.52
N GLU A 2 3.80 -10.52 -7.23
CA GLU A 2 3.59 -9.36 -6.35
C GLU A 2 4.94 -8.88 -5.82
N TYR A 3 5.42 -7.74 -6.33
CA TYR A 3 6.76 -7.23 -5.99
C TYR A 3 6.75 -6.20 -4.87
N LEU A 4 5.61 -5.56 -4.61
CA LEU A 4 5.40 -4.63 -3.51
C LEU A 4 4.02 -4.89 -2.91
N VAL A 5 3.99 -5.27 -1.63
CA VAL A 5 2.76 -5.48 -0.87
C VAL A 5 2.79 -4.56 0.34
N ILE A 6 1.74 -3.75 0.49
CA ILE A 6 1.54 -2.86 1.63
C ILE A 6 0.31 -3.38 2.38
N SER A 7 0.51 -3.85 3.61
CA SER A 7 -0.54 -4.34 4.49
C SER A 7 -0.79 -3.34 5.61
N LEU A 8 -2.05 -2.92 5.74
CA LEU A 8 -2.50 -1.96 6.74
C LEU A 8 -3.38 -2.67 7.77
N LYS A 9 -3.20 -2.37 9.06
CA LYS A 9 -4.00 -2.94 10.17
C LYS A 9 -4.70 -1.83 10.94
N GLU A 10 -5.91 -2.13 11.46
CA GLU A 10 -6.78 -1.17 12.15
C GLU A 10 -7.07 0.06 11.27
N VAL A 11 -7.66 -0.19 10.10
CA VAL A 11 -7.80 0.79 9.03
C VAL A 11 -9.13 1.56 9.14
N MET A 12 -9.08 2.87 8.95
CA MET A 12 -10.22 3.76 8.87
C MET A 12 -10.19 4.55 7.55
N VAL A 13 -11.33 4.67 6.88
CA VAL A 13 -11.50 5.62 5.76
C VAL A 13 -11.68 7.02 6.35
N VAL A 14 -10.71 7.91 6.13
CA VAL A 14 -10.74 9.28 6.69
C VAL A 14 -11.27 10.31 5.71
N SER A 15 -11.21 10.02 4.41
CA SER A 15 -11.90 10.82 3.41
C SER A 15 -12.23 10.00 2.17
N TYR A 16 -13.30 10.40 1.50
CA TYR A 16 -13.68 9.92 0.19
C TYR A 16 -14.08 11.12 -0.68
N SER A 17 -13.58 11.18 -1.90
CA SER A 17 -13.98 12.16 -2.90
C SER A 17 -14.07 11.51 -4.26
N THR A 18 -15.17 11.77 -4.97
CA THR A 18 -15.33 11.39 -6.37
C THR A 18 -15.15 12.62 -7.26
N SER A 19 -14.50 12.44 -8.40
CA SER A 19 -14.28 13.48 -9.40
C SER A 19 -14.66 12.98 -10.78
N ALA A 20 -15.34 13.83 -11.54
CA ALA A 20 -15.64 13.64 -12.94
C ALA A 20 -14.90 14.72 -13.74
N GLU A 21 -14.11 14.33 -14.73
CA GLU A 21 -13.52 15.26 -15.68
C GLU A 21 -14.42 15.38 -16.91
N ASN A 22 -14.68 16.60 -17.37
CA ASN A 22 -15.47 16.81 -18.58
C ASN A 22 -14.79 16.15 -19.78
N GLY A 23 -15.45 15.16 -20.38
CA GLY A 23 -14.92 14.41 -21.52
C GLY A 23 -14.19 13.10 -21.13
N ALA A 24 -14.10 12.77 -19.84
CA ALA A 24 -13.68 11.45 -19.40
C ALA A 24 -14.89 10.50 -19.34
N ASP A 25 -14.73 9.30 -19.90
CA ASP A 25 -15.77 8.26 -19.88
C ASP A 25 -15.87 7.53 -18.53
N VAL A 26 -14.91 7.76 -17.62
CA VAL A 26 -14.78 7.04 -16.34
C VAL A 26 -14.65 8.03 -15.19
N LEU A 27 -15.43 7.81 -14.13
CA LEU A 27 -15.33 8.55 -12.87
C LEU A 27 -14.10 8.10 -12.08
N GLN A 28 -13.46 9.03 -11.39
CA GLN A 28 -12.33 8.73 -10.51
C GLN A 28 -12.72 8.93 -9.04
N ASP A 29 -12.42 7.92 -8.23
CA ASP A 29 -12.57 7.97 -6.79
C ASP A 29 -11.20 8.10 -6.11
N SER A 30 -11.13 8.92 -5.07
CA SER A 30 -9.98 9.02 -4.17
C SER A 30 -10.43 8.68 -2.75
N VAL A 31 -9.70 7.75 -2.11
CA VAL A 31 -9.95 7.27 -0.76
C VAL A 31 -8.67 7.48 0.05
N ALA A 32 -8.77 8.14 1.21
CA ALA A 32 -7.66 8.23 2.16
C ALA A 32 -7.88 7.27 3.32
N LEU A 33 -6.83 6.53 3.69
CA LEU A 33 -6.85 5.54 4.75
C LEU A 33 -5.92 5.97 5.89
N ASN A 34 -6.46 6.04 7.11
CA ASN A 34 -5.67 6.07 8.34
C ASN A 34 -5.54 4.63 8.87
N PHE A 35 -4.42 4.31 9.51
CA PHE A 35 -4.13 2.96 10.00
C PHE A 35 -3.21 3.02 11.22
N ALA A 36 -3.31 2.01 12.10
CA ALA A 36 -2.48 1.96 13.31
C ALA A 36 -1.09 1.34 13.05
N THR A 37 -1.01 0.38 12.12
CA THR A 37 0.22 -0.36 11.80
C THR A 37 0.31 -0.58 10.30
N VAL A 38 1.53 -0.54 9.78
CA VAL A 38 1.85 -0.83 8.38
C VAL A 38 2.98 -1.85 8.27
N ASP A 39 2.80 -2.82 7.39
CA ASP A 39 3.83 -3.76 6.95
C ASP A 39 4.06 -3.57 5.44
N VAL A 40 5.31 -3.38 5.03
CA VAL A 40 5.71 -3.26 3.62
C VAL A 40 6.65 -4.42 3.28
N SER A 41 6.28 -5.18 2.25
CA SER A 41 7.08 -6.30 1.74
C SER A 41 7.44 -6.02 0.28
N TYR A 42 8.73 -5.85 0.01
CA TYR A 42 9.27 -5.71 -1.34
C TYR A 42 10.00 -7.00 -1.73
N GLN A 43 9.68 -7.56 -2.89
CA GLN A 43 10.35 -8.74 -3.42
C GLN A 43 11.24 -8.33 -4.61
N PRO A 44 12.57 -8.31 -4.43
CA PRO A 44 13.51 -8.07 -5.52
C PRO A 44 13.36 -9.10 -6.64
N GLN A 45 13.70 -8.68 -7.86
CA GLN A 45 13.58 -9.49 -9.08
C GLN A 45 14.92 -9.59 -9.81
N LYS A 46 15.17 -10.77 -10.37
CA LYS A 46 16.25 -11.03 -11.31
C LYS A 46 15.90 -10.47 -12.70
N ALA A 47 16.88 -10.44 -13.59
CA ALA A 47 16.69 -10.01 -14.98
C ALA A 47 15.64 -10.84 -15.76
N ASP A 48 15.41 -12.09 -15.37
CA ASP A 48 14.40 -12.98 -15.96
C ASP A 48 12.99 -12.79 -15.37
N GLY A 49 12.81 -11.84 -14.44
CA GLY A 49 11.56 -11.59 -13.73
C GLY A 49 11.28 -12.55 -12.58
N GLY A 50 12.17 -13.52 -12.34
CA GLY A 50 12.11 -14.42 -11.18
C GLY A 50 12.49 -13.70 -9.88
N LYS A 51 12.14 -14.29 -8.73
CA LYS A 51 12.50 -13.75 -7.42
C LYS A 51 14.02 -13.73 -7.24
N ASP A 52 14.54 -12.59 -6.82
CA ASP A 52 15.92 -12.45 -6.35
C ASP A 52 15.95 -12.48 -4.82
N GLY A 53 16.22 -13.67 -4.27
CA GLY A 53 16.23 -13.90 -2.82
C GLY A 53 14.86 -13.79 -2.15
N GLY A 54 14.88 -13.49 -0.84
CA GLY A 54 13.68 -13.29 -0.03
C GLY A 54 13.19 -11.84 -0.05
N PRO A 55 11.94 -11.59 0.37
CA PRO A 55 11.41 -10.25 0.43
C PRO A 55 12.10 -9.40 1.50
N VAL A 56 12.41 -8.16 1.16
CA VAL A 56 12.83 -7.11 2.08
C VAL A 56 11.60 -6.62 2.82
N LYS A 57 11.64 -6.65 4.16
CA LYS A 57 10.49 -6.34 5.02
C LYS A 57 10.74 -5.08 5.85
N PHE A 58 9.72 -4.24 5.90
CA PHE A 58 9.59 -3.12 6.82
C PHE A 58 8.25 -3.24 7.56
N GLY A 59 8.24 -2.89 8.84
CA GLY A 59 7.04 -2.94 9.67
C GLY A 59 7.09 -1.87 10.76
N TRP A 60 6.01 -1.11 10.91
CA TRP A 60 5.92 -0.05 11.91
C TRP A 60 4.54 0.02 12.56
N ASN A 61 4.52 0.02 13.89
CA ASN A 61 3.35 0.32 14.69
C ASN A 61 3.35 1.81 15.02
N ILE A 62 2.53 2.58 14.32
CA ILE A 62 2.45 4.03 14.46
C ILE A 62 1.84 4.39 15.81
N ARG A 63 0.79 3.67 16.23
CA ARG A 63 0.09 3.92 17.49
C ARG A 63 1.01 3.79 18.71
N GLN A 64 1.93 2.83 18.69
CA GLN A 64 2.89 2.59 19.77
C GLN A 64 4.26 3.24 19.53
N ASN A 65 4.50 3.79 18.34
CA ASN A 65 5.76 4.37 17.90
C ASN A 65 6.96 3.41 18.04
N VAL A 66 6.80 2.17 17.57
CA VAL A 66 7.84 1.13 17.60
C VAL A 66 7.81 0.30 16.32
N LYS A 67 8.89 -0.45 16.07
CA LYS A 67 8.92 -1.46 15.00
C LYS A 67 7.83 -2.51 15.25
N ALA A 68 7.10 -2.88 14.20
CA ALA A 68 6.07 -3.94 14.24
C ALA A 68 6.67 -5.35 14.13
#